data_AF-A0A964IR94-F1
#
_entry.id   AF-A0A964IR94-F1
#
_cell.length_a   1.000
_cell.length_b   1.000
_cell.length_c   1.000
_cell.angle_alpha   90.00
_cell.angle_beta   90.00
_cell.angle_gamma   90.00
#
_symmetry.space_group_name_H-M   'P 1'
#
loop_
_entity.id
_entity.type
_entity.pdbx_description
1 polymer ?
#
loop_
_entity_poly.entity_id
_entity_poly.type
_entity_poly.pdbx_seq_one_letter_code
_entity_poly.pdbx_strand_id
1 'polypeptide(L)'
;MYTDAFVSFIIVLLIGIAAGLIYDRFLGSSWVTRQLGGSQRRMVTSALVGIAGAFIGYHVFALLGVVISGSLGLFIGAIIGAALVLWLWRQLR
;
A
#
# COMPACT_ATOMS: atom_id res chain seq x y z
N MET A 1 20.88 -9.94 -9.95
CA MET A 1 20.09 -9.22 -10.98
C MET A 1 19.56 -7.95 -10.34
N TYR A 2 20.13 -6.79 -10.67
CA TYR A 2 19.60 -5.50 -10.24
C TYR A 2 18.38 -5.23 -11.11
N THR A 3 17.18 -5.29 -10.55
CA THR A 3 16.00 -4.76 -11.23
C THR A 3 16.21 -3.28 -11.43
N ASP A 4 15.97 -2.80 -12.65
CA ASP A 4 16.02 -1.38 -12.97
C ASP A 4 15.16 -0.60 -11.95
N ALA A 5 15.64 0.57 -11.52
CA ALA A 5 14.98 1.38 -10.51
C ALA A 5 13.55 1.75 -10.94
N PHE A 6 13.35 1.97 -12.24
CA PHE A 6 12.04 2.27 -12.82
C PHE A 6 11.08 1.08 -12.69
N VAL A 7 11.56 -0.14 -12.97
CA VAL A 7 10.76 -1.37 -12.85
C VAL A 7 10.37 -1.61 -11.39
N SER A 8 11.31 -1.41 -10.46
CA SER A 8 11.07 -1.59 -9.04
C SER A 8 10.03 -0.59 -8.51
N PHE A 9 10.11 0.67 -8.98
CA PHE A 9 9.12 1.71 -8.67
C PHE A 9 7.72 1.35 -9.18
N ILE A 10 7.60 0.88 -10.42
CA ILE A 10 6.30 0.45 -10.97
C ILE A 10 5.69 -0.69 -10.15
N ILE A 11 6.50 -1.68 -9.77
CA ILE A 11 6.01 -2.82 -8.97
C ILE A 11 5.51 -2.34 -7.60
N VAL A 12 6.28 -1.50 -6.90
CA VAL A 12 5.87 -0.94 -5.60
C VAL A 12 4.59 -0.10 -5.74
N LEU A 13 4.49 0.68 -6.81
CA LEU A 13 3.30 1.48 -7.10
C LEU A 13 2.06 0.59 -7.30
N LEU A 14 2.19 -0.48 -8.10
CA LEU A 14 1.12 -1.45 -8.32
C LEU A 14 0.71 -2.16 -7.02
N ILE A 15 1.67 -2.53 -6.17
CA ILE A 15 1.41 -3.11 -4.84
C ILE A 15 0.61 -2.13 -3.98
N GLY A 16 1.02 -0.86 -3.92
CA GLY A 16 0.33 0.18 -3.14
C GLY A 16 -1.10 0.45 -3.63
N ILE A 17 -1.30 0.52 -4.94
CA ILE A 17 -2.63 0.67 -5.56
C ILE A 17 -3.50 -0.55 -5.24
N ALA A 18 -2.98 -1.76 -5.46
CA ALA A 18 -3.71 -3.00 -5.19
C ALA A 18 -4.10 -3.11 -3.71
N ALA A 19 -3.17 -2.84 -2.79
CA ALA A 19 -3.44 -2.86 -1.36
C ALA A 19 -4.52 -1.84 -0.96
N GLY A 20 -4.44 -0.60 -1.46
CA GLY A 20 -5.43 0.44 -1.19
C GLY A 20 -6.82 0.10 -1.73
N LEU A 21 -6.89 -0.44 -2.95
CA LEU A 21 -8.17 -0.86 -3.56
C LEU A 21 -8.77 -2.09 -2.87
N ILE A 22 -7.95 -3.08 -2.51
CA ILE A 22 -8.40 -4.27 -1.76
C ILE A 22 -8.95 -3.84 -0.40
N TYR A 23 -8.26 -2.92 0.29
CA TYR A 23 -8.71 -2.42 1.58
C TYR A 23 -10.05 -1.68 1.47
N ASP A 24 -10.21 -0.81 0.46
CA ASP A 24 -11.47 -0.10 0.20
C ASP A 24 -12.60 -1.08 -0.18
N ARG A 25 -12.30 -2.10 -0.99
CA ARG A 25 -13.28 -3.06 -1.50
C ARG A 25 -13.72 -4.10 -0.47
N PHE A 26 -12.80 -4.67 0.32
CA PHE A 26 -13.11 -5.73 1.28
C PHE A 26 -13.59 -5.20 2.63
N LEU A 27 -13.12 -4.03 3.08
CA LEU A 27 -13.49 -3.48 4.40
C LEU A 27 -14.50 -2.32 4.31
N GLY A 28 -14.82 -1.84 3.10
CA GLY A 28 -15.89 -0.89 2.82
C GLY A 28 -17.25 -1.53 2.51
N SER A 29 -17.47 -2.80 2.88
CA SER A 29 -18.70 -3.56 2.57
C SER A 29 -19.96 -3.13 3.34
N SER A 30 -20.02 -1.91 3.87
CA SER A 30 -21.30 -1.37 4.28
C SER A 30 -21.98 -0.80 3.03
N TRP A 31 -22.87 -1.58 2.44
CA TRP A 31 -23.84 -1.10 1.44
C TRP A 31 -24.57 0.19 1.93
N VAL A 32 -24.63 0.40 3.26
CA VAL A 32 -25.22 1.57 3.94
C VAL A 32 -24.36 2.84 3.85
N THR A 33 -23.01 2.76 3.84
CA THR A 33 -22.17 3.98 3.71
C THR A 33 -22.14 4.56 2.30
N ARG A 34 -22.57 3.77 1.30
CA ARG A 34 -22.72 4.23 -0.09
C ARG A 34 -23.85 5.23 -0.28
N GLN A 35 -24.83 5.27 0.63
CA GLN A 35 -25.98 6.16 0.51
C GLN A 35 -25.82 7.54 1.17
N LEU A 36 -24.82 7.75 2.04
CA LEU A 36 -24.78 8.94 2.90
C LEU A 36 -23.59 9.91 2.70
N GLY A 37 -22.60 9.63 1.84
CA GLY A 37 -21.61 10.68 1.53
C GLY A 37 -20.39 10.28 0.71
N GLY A 38 -20.18 10.95 -0.44
CA GLY A 38 -18.86 11.22 -1.02
C GLY A 38 -17.95 10.02 -1.34
N SER A 39 -18.50 8.93 -1.89
CA SER A 39 -17.81 7.64 -2.14
C SER A 39 -16.45 7.76 -2.86
N GLN A 40 -16.28 8.70 -3.78
CA GLN A 40 -15.06 8.77 -4.62
C GLN A 40 -13.86 9.39 -3.89
N ARG A 41 -14.08 10.39 -3.02
CA ARG A 41 -12.99 11.01 -2.24
C ARG A 41 -12.37 10.03 -1.26
N ARG A 42 -13.18 9.13 -0.70
CA ARG A 42 -12.74 8.11 0.27
C ARG A 42 -11.86 7.04 -0.37
N MET A 43 -12.23 6.60 -1.58
CA MET A 43 -11.48 5.61 -2.36
C MET A 43 -10.14 6.17 -2.86
N VAL A 44 -10.10 7.44 -3.29
CA VAL A 44 -8.84 8.08 -3.71
C VAL A 44 -7.89 8.25 -2.53
N THR A 45 -8.39 8.64 -1.35
CA THR A 45 -7.53 8.79 -0.17
C THR A 45 -7.00 7.45 0.35
N SER A 46 -7.79 6.38 0.36
CA SER A 46 -7.30 5.05 0.77
C SER A 46 -6.24 4.51 -0.21
N ALA A 47 -6.42 4.72 -1.51
CA ALA A 47 -5.43 4.36 -2.53
C ALA A 47 -4.11 5.14 -2.35
N LEU A 48 -4.18 6.46 -2.16
CA LEU A 48 -2.98 7.30 -1.94
C LEU A 48 -2.23 6.91 -0.66
N VAL A 49 -2.96 6.61 0.42
CA VAL A 49 -2.38 6.13 1.68
C VAL A 49 -1.73 4.75 1.50
N GLY A 50 -2.33 3.85 0.72
CA GLY A 50 -1.75 2.56 0.36
C GLY A 50 -0.45 2.69 -0.44
N ILE A 51 -0.39 3.62 -1.41
CA ILE A 51 0.83 3.94 -2.16
C ILE A 51 1.93 4.48 -1.24
N ALA A 52 1.59 5.41 -0.34
CA ALA A 52 2.55 5.96 0.61
C ALA A 52 3.13 4.86 1.53
N GLY A 53 2.28 3.97 2.06
CA GLY A 53 2.73 2.85 2.88
C GLY A 53 3.62 1.87 2.13
N ALA A 54 3.30 1.56 0.86
CA ALA A 54 4.13 0.69 0.03
C ALA A 54 5.51 1.30 -0.23
N PHE A 55 5.56 2.60 -0.53
CA PHE A 55 6.81 3.30 -0.78
C PHE A 55 7.70 3.37 0.46
N ILE A 56 7.12 3.71 1.62
CA ILE A 56 7.85 3.77 2.89
C ILE A 56 8.34 2.37 3.27
N GLY A 57 7.50 1.34 3.18
CA GLY A 57 7.88 -0.03 3.53
C GLY A 57 9.03 -0.58 2.68
N TYR A 58 9.01 -0.30 1.37
CA TYR A 58 10.10 -0.65 0.46
C TYR A 58 11.43 0.00 0.89
N HIS A 59 11.41 1.31 1.17
CA HIS A 59 12.62 2.05 1.54
C HIS A 59 13.12 1.68 2.95
N VAL A 60 12.23 1.42 3.90
CA VAL A 60 12.61 0.95 5.23
C VAL A 60 13.34 -0.39 5.15
N PHE A 61 12.83 -1.34 4.35
CA PHE A 61 13.51 -2.63 4.16
C PHE A 61 14.82 -2.49 3.38
N ALA A 62 14.90 -1.55 2.45
CA ALA A 62 16.15 -1.21 1.76
C ALA A 62 17.19 -0.64 2.73
N LEU A 63 16.80 0.27 3.61
CA LEU A 63 17.68 0.87 4.62
C LEU A 63 18.13 -0.15 5.68
N LEU A 64 17.25 -1.06 6.07
CA LEU A 64 17.58 -2.15 7.00
C LEU A 64 18.42 -3.26 6.36
N GLY A 65 18.70 -3.19 5.05
CA GLY A 65 19.47 -4.20 4.33
C GLY A 65 18.80 -5.58 4.34
N VAL A 66 17.47 -5.63 4.41
CA VAL A 66 16.72 -6.90 4.46
C VAL A 66 16.74 -7.55 3.07
N VAL A 67 17.72 -8.41 2.84
CA VAL A 67 17.90 -9.15 1.58
C VAL A 67 17.42 -10.58 1.78
N ILE A 68 16.11 -10.80 1.66
CA ILE A 68 15.55 -12.15 1.52
C ILE A 68 15.53 -12.44 0.02
N SER A 69 16.44 -13.28 -0.47
CA SER A 69 16.59 -13.64 -1.90
C SER A 69 16.65 -12.42 -2.86
N GLY A 70 17.60 -11.52 -2.65
CA GLY A 70 17.81 -10.36 -3.53
C GLY A 70 16.78 -9.25 -3.29
N SER A 71 16.10 -8.79 -4.36
CA SER A 71 15.13 -7.67 -4.27
C SER A 71 13.77 -8.07 -3.70
N LEU A 72 13.51 -9.37 -3.48
CA LEU A 72 12.23 -9.86 -2.96
C LEU A 72 11.93 -9.36 -1.55
N GLY A 73 12.94 -9.24 -0.67
CA GLY A 73 12.79 -8.66 0.66
C GLY A 73 12.21 -7.24 0.64
N LEU A 74 12.55 -6.44 -0.38
CA LEU A 74 12.08 -5.06 -0.52
C LEU A 74 10.60 -5.00 -0.89
N PHE A 75 10.13 -5.92 -1.75
CA PHE A 75 8.72 -6.01 -2.12
C PHE A 75 7.85 -6.52 -0.97
N ILE A 76 8.38 -7.43 -0.14
CA ILE A 76 7.74 -7.84 1.11
C ILE A 76 7.61 -6.63 2.04
N GLY A 77 8.67 -5.83 2.17
CA GLY A 77 8.64 -4.55 2.90
C GLY A 77 7.54 -3.62 2.40
N ALA A 78 7.38 -3.49 1.08
CA ALA A 78 6.30 -2.69 0.49
C ALA A 78 4.90 -3.20 0.89
N ILE A 79 4.67 -4.51 0.84
CA ILE A 79 3.37 -5.10 1.23
C ILE A 79 3.09 -4.84 2.71
N ILE A 80 4.07 -5.08 3.58
CA ILE A 80 3.95 -4.88 5.03
C ILE A 80 3.72 -3.40 5.34
N GLY A 81 4.48 -2.50 4.72
CA GLY A 81 4.34 -1.05 4.90
C GLY A 81 2.96 -0.55 4.46
N ALA A 82 2.46 -1.01 3.31
CA ALA A 82 1.10 -0.68 2.86
C ALA A 82 0.04 -1.15 3.85
N ALA A 83 0.13 -2.40 4.32
CA ALA A 83 -0.81 -2.97 5.28
C ALA A 83 -0.79 -2.23 6.63
N LEU A 84 0.39 -1.94 7.17
CA LEU A 84 0.55 -1.24 8.45
C LEU A 84 0.02 0.20 8.37
N VAL A 85 0.34 0.93 7.31
CA VAL A 85 -0.10 2.33 7.16
C VAL A 85 -1.62 2.39 6.98
N LEU A 86 -2.21 1.49 6.18
CA LEU A 86 -3.68 1.40 6.04
C LEU A 86 -4.35 1.03 7.36
N TRP A 87 -3.75 0.12 8.13
CA TRP A 87 -4.24 -0.27 9.45
C TRP A 87 -4.16 0.88 10.47
N LEU A 88 -3.03 1.59 10.54
CA LEU A 88 -2.83 2.73 11.43
C LEU A 88 -3.79 3.88 11.08
N TRP A 89 -3.95 4.17 9.78
CA TRP A 89 -4.89 5.18 9.31
C TRP A 89 -6.32 4.91 9.74
N ARG A 90 -6.68 3.64 9.88
CA ARG A 90 -7.99 3.22 10.40
C ARG A 90 -8.10 3.42 11.91
N GLN A 91 -7.05 3.24 12.70
CA GLN A 91 -7.13 3.51 14.14
C GLN A 91 -7.30 4.99 14.45
N LEU A 92 -6.77 5.86 13.59
CA LEU A 92 -6.84 7.31 13.74
C LEU A 92 -8.15 7.93 13.23
N ARG A 93 -9.00 7.17 12.53
CA ARG A 93 -10.31 7.61 12.02
C ARG A 93 -11.46 6.94 12.77
#